data_AF-A0A7S1LEM0-F1
#
_entry.id   AF-A0A7S1LEM0-F1
#
_cell.length_a   1.000
_cell.length_b   1.000
_cell.length_c   1.000
_cell.angle_alpha   90.00
_cell.angle_beta   90.00
_cell.angle_gamma   90.00
#
_symmetry.space_group_name_H-M   'P 1'
#
loop_
_entity.id
_entity.type
_entity.pdbx_description
1 polymer ?
#
loop_
_entity_poly.entity_id
_entity_poly.type
_entity_poly.pdbx_seq_one_letter_code
_entity_poly.pdbx_strand_id
1 'polypeptide(L)'
;SAIVLPIANVPAERATFWMFRDDVIIFPISFSIPKDRVVRQVPEKTAFVVNDSSRSWQVKNYRFGPFEEEEYYRYLQRHRFGDTRRKGGHDCLRHYELLASGCIP
;
A
#
# COMPACT_ATOMS: atom_id res chain seq x y z
N SER A 1 16.22 2.38 -13.08
CA SER A 1 16.29 3.47 -14.07
C SER A 1 14.88 3.81 -14.51
N ALA A 2 14.34 4.95 -14.09
CA ALA A 2 13.06 5.44 -14.59
C ALA A 2 13.27 6.05 -15.98
N ILE A 3 12.48 5.62 -16.97
CA ILE A 3 12.54 6.16 -18.32
C ILE A 3 11.71 7.46 -18.31
N VAL A 4 12.38 8.58 -18.53
CA VAL A 4 11.74 9.88 -18.75
C VAL A 4 11.53 10.03 -20.25
N LEU A 5 10.28 10.09 -20.69
CA LEU A 5 9.95 10.34 -22.10
C LEU A 5 9.78 11.86 -22.32
N PRO A 6 10.53 12.48 -23.24
CA PRO A 6 10.33 13.87 -23.60
C PRO A 6 8.96 14.10 -24.26
N ILE A 7 8.35 15.25 -23.94
CA ILE A 7 6.97 15.65 -24.24
C ILE A 7 6.60 15.60 -25.73
N ALA A 8 7.58 15.64 -26.65
CA ALA A 8 7.34 15.92 -28.06
C ALA A 8 6.53 14.86 -28.85
N ASN A 9 6.32 13.65 -28.32
CA ASN A 9 5.81 12.51 -29.13
C ASN A 9 4.59 11.76 -28.57
N VAL A 10 3.77 12.37 -27.70
CA VAL A 10 2.58 11.68 -27.16
C VAL A 10 1.31 12.04 -27.96
N PRO A 11 0.66 11.08 -28.66
CA PRO A 11 -0.59 11.32 -29.38
C PRO A 11 -1.72 11.74 -28.43
N ALA A 12 -2.37 12.86 -28.71
CA ALA A 12 -3.42 13.46 -27.86
C ALA A 12 -4.65 12.54 -27.62
N GLU A 13 -4.81 11.52 -28.45
CA GLU A 13 -6.01 10.71 -28.60
C GLU A 13 -6.12 9.57 -27.57
N ARG A 14 -5.09 9.38 -26.72
CA ARG A 14 -5.01 8.34 -25.68
C ARG A 14 -4.80 8.88 -24.26
N ALA A 15 -4.95 10.18 -24.06
CA ALA A 15 -4.59 10.87 -22.82
C ALA A 15 -5.72 10.82 -21.77
N THR A 16 -5.77 9.81 -20.90
CA THR A 16 -6.84 9.72 -19.89
C THR A 16 -6.60 10.55 -18.62
N PHE A 17 -5.36 10.85 -18.22
CA PHE A 17 -5.06 11.85 -17.17
C PHE A 17 -3.53 12.02 -17.08
N TRP A 18 -2.97 13.17 -17.48
CA TRP A 18 -1.55 13.47 -17.32
C TRP A 18 -1.38 14.57 -16.27
N MET A 19 -0.53 14.33 -15.27
CA MET A 19 -0.15 15.34 -14.29
C MET A 19 1.21 15.92 -14.71
N PHE A 20 1.26 17.23 -14.96
CA PHE A 20 2.47 17.94 -15.36
C PHE A 20 3.03 18.72 -14.18
N ARG A 21 4.32 18.53 -13.88
CA ARG A 21 5.10 19.39 -12.97
C ARG A 21 6.48 19.60 -13.60
N ASP A 22 6.86 20.86 -13.80
CA ASP A 22 8.21 21.26 -14.25
C ASP A 22 8.75 20.41 -15.42
N ASP A 23 7.97 20.32 -16.52
CA ASP A 23 8.28 19.55 -17.73
C ASP A 23 8.42 18.01 -17.58
N VAL A 24 8.00 17.45 -16.45
CA VAL A 24 7.95 15.99 -16.21
C VAL A 24 6.53 15.46 -16.41
N ILE A 25 6.41 14.43 -17.26
CA ILE A 25 5.19 13.63 -17.37
C ILE A 25 5.15 12.65 -16.19
N ILE A 26 4.25 12.89 -15.24
CA ILE A 26 4.01 11.97 -14.14
C ILE A 26 2.90 11.01 -14.58
N PHE A 27 3.25 9.72 -14.73
CA PHE A 27 2.24 8.68 -14.86
C PHE A 27 1.44 8.58 -13.55
N PRO A 28 0.09 8.56 -13.61
CA PRO A 28 -0.69 8.40 -12.41
C PRO A 28 -0.33 7.07 -11.73
N ILE A 29 0.13 7.15 -10.48
CA ILE A 29 0.39 5.96 -9.68
C ILE A 29 -0.97 5.31 -9.41
N SER A 30 -1.20 4.11 -9.95
CA SER A 30 -2.50 3.43 -9.83
C SER A 30 -2.85 3.05 -8.39
N PHE A 31 -1.82 2.91 -7.53
CA PHE A 31 -1.96 2.55 -6.11
C PHE A 31 -0.96 3.31 -5.27
N SER A 32 -1.44 4.08 -4.30
CA SER A 32 -0.60 4.81 -3.35
C SER A 32 -1.26 4.81 -1.97
N ILE A 33 -0.48 5.12 -0.94
CA ILE A 33 -0.98 5.30 0.43
C ILE A 33 -1.02 6.80 0.76
N PRO A 34 -2.10 7.31 1.40
CA PRO A 34 -2.15 8.70 1.82
C PRO A 34 -0.98 9.04 2.74
N LYS A 35 -0.40 10.23 2.56
CA LYS A 35 0.74 10.69 3.36
C LYS A 35 0.46 10.63 4.88
N ASP A 36 -0.77 10.94 5.28
CA ASP A 36 -1.19 10.94 6.68
C ASP A 36 -1.31 9.55 7.30
N ARG A 37 -1.33 8.48 6.46
CA ARG A 37 -1.30 7.08 6.92
C ARG A 37 0.13 6.57 7.15
N VAL A 38 1.16 7.29 6.71
CA VAL A 38 2.57 6.91 6.92
C VAL A 38 3.02 7.34 8.32
N VAL A 39 3.53 6.40 9.11
CA VAL A 39 4.07 6.70 10.44
C VAL A 39 5.29 7.59 10.34
N ARG A 40 5.35 8.64 11.16
CA ARG A 40 6.52 9.55 11.22
C ARG A 40 7.75 8.90 11.84
N GLN A 41 7.54 7.96 12.75
CA GLN A 41 8.58 7.19 13.45
C GLN A 41 8.08 5.75 13.61
N VAL A 42 9.00 4.78 13.53
CA VAL A 42 8.66 3.37 13.71
C VAL A 42 8.31 3.13 15.19
N PRO A 43 7.08 2.68 15.50
CA PRO A 43 6.67 2.44 16.88
C PRO A 43 7.34 1.20 17.46
N GLU A 44 7.32 1.09 18.80
CA GLU A 44 7.82 -0.10 19.49
C GLU A 44 7.06 -1.36 19.06
N LYS A 45 7.81 -2.42 18.78
CA LYS A 45 7.27 -3.68 18.25
C LYS A 45 7.08 -4.69 19.38
N THR A 46 5.82 -4.96 19.71
CA THR A 46 5.43 -5.91 20.76
C THR A 46 5.04 -7.30 20.22
N ALA A 47 4.98 -7.48 18.91
CA ALA A 47 4.65 -8.74 18.26
C ALA A 47 5.57 -9.06 17.07
N PHE A 48 5.70 -10.34 16.73
CA PHE A 48 6.66 -10.80 15.71
C PHE A 48 6.07 -10.77 14.30
N VAL A 49 5.06 -11.60 14.01
CA VAL A 49 4.45 -11.74 12.67
C VAL A 49 2.95 -11.45 12.73
N VAL A 50 2.44 -10.66 11.78
CA VAL A 50 1.01 -10.44 11.56
C VAL A 50 0.37 -11.78 11.18
N ASN A 51 -0.55 -12.27 12.01
CA ASN A 51 -1.30 -13.52 11.77
C ASN A 51 -2.76 -13.22 11.44
N ASP A 52 -2.95 -12.38 10.44
CA ASP A 52 -4.28 -12.03 9.91
C ASP A 52 -4.58 -12.77 8.60
N SER A 53 -3.56 -13.35 7.95
CA SER A 53 -3.69 -14.34 6.88
C SER A 53 -3.99 -15.69 7.50
N SER A 54 -5.26 -15.89 7.83
CA SER A 54 -5.78 -17.21 8.15
C SER A 54 -5.27 -18.21 7.10
N ARG A 55 -4.68 -19.32 7.55
CA ARG A 55 -4.29 -20.51 6.76
C ARG A 55 -5.44 -21.14 5.94
N SER A 56 -6.57 -20.45 5.86
CA SER A 56 -7.83 -20.83 5.26
C SER A 56 -8.30 -19.62 4.46
N TRP A 57 -8.58 -19.84 3.18
CA TRP A 57 -9.20 -18.93 2.21
C TRP A 57 -10.59 -18.40 2.63
N GLN A 58 -10.94 -18.48 3.91
CA GLN A 58 -12.22 -18.05 4.43
C GLN A 58 -12.11 -16.66 5.02
N VAL A 59 -12.71 -15.70 4.31
CA VAL A 59 -13.00 -14.33 4.73
C VAL A 59 -13.69 -14.28 6.11
N LYS A 60 -14.36 -15.37 6.52
CA LYS A 60 -15.08 -15.51 7.80
C LYS A 60 -14.23 -15.24 9.05
N ASN A 61 -12.90 -15.27 8.95
CA ASN A 61 -12.00 -15.03 10.09
C ASN A 61 -11.24 -13.69 9.98
N TYR A 62 -11.66 -12.78 9.10
CA TYR A 62 -11.08 -11.46 9.09
C TYR A 62 -11.41 -10.74 10.39
N ARG A 63 -10.37 -10.25 11.08
CA ARG A 63 -10.46 -9.74 12.45
C ARG A 63 -11.18 -8.39 12.53
N PHE A 64 -11.13 -7.59 11.47
CA PHE A 64 -11.56 -6.20 11.48
C PHE A 64 -12.87 -6.03 10.69
N GLY A 65 -13.83 -5.31 11.23
CA GLY A 65 -15.09 -5.00 10.56
C GLY A 65 -14.98 -3.83 9.58
N PRO A 66 -16.06 -3.51 8.84
CA PRO A 66 -16.22 -2.21 8.22
C PRO A 66 -16.08 -1.13 9.30
N PHE A 67 -15.28 -0.08 9.04
CA PHE A 67 -14.99 1.03 9.96
C PHE A 67 -13.96 0.78 11.08
N GLU A 68 -13.21 -0.33 11.07
CA GLU A 68 -12.12 -0.60 12.03
C GLU A 68 -10.71 -0.46 11.39
N GLU A 69 -10.56 0.52 10.49
CA GLU A 69 -9.32 0.72 9.72
C GLU A 69 -8.16 1.18 10.63
N GLU A 70 -8.47 2.06 11.59
CA GLU A 70 -7.48 2.54 12.57
C GLU A 70 -6.94 1.42 13.45
N GLU A 71 -7.80 0.50 13.91
CA GLU A 71 -7.42 -0.69 14.67
C GLU A 71 -6.55 -1.63 13.83
N TYR A 72 -6.87 -1.79 12.55
CA TYR A 72 -6.04 -2.55 11.60
C TYR A 72 -4.63 -1.97 11.51
N TYR A 73 -4.47 -0.66 11.30
CA TYR A 73 -3.14 -0.06 11.23
C TYR A 73 -2.37 -0.13 12.56
N ARG A 74 -3.04 0.10 13.71
CA ARG A 74 -2.41 -0.10 15.02
C ARG A 74 -1.97 -1.55 15.22
N TYR A 75 -2.74 -2.50 14.72
CA TYR A 75 -2.36 -3.90 14.69
C TYR A 75 -1.14 -4.14 13.80
N LEU A 76 -1.01 -3.54 12.62
CA LEU A 76 0.22 -3.65 11.82
C LEU A 76 1.42 -3.02 12.53
N GLN A 77 1.25 -1.85 13.11
CA GLN A 77 2.29 -1.07 13.79
C GLN A 77 2.96 -1.83 14.92
N ARG A 78 2.25 -2.68 15.67
CA ARG A 78 2.85 -3.47 16.75
C ARG A 78 3.65 -4.69 16.28
N HIS A 79 3.49 -5.15 15.03
CA HIS A 79 4.22 -6.31 14.50
C HIS A 79 5.50 -5.91 13.77
N ARG A 80 6.50 -6.81 13.79
CA ARG A 80 7.76 -6.64 13.05
C ARG A 80 7.62 -7.01 11.58
N PHE A 81 6.98 -8.14 11.30
CA PHE A 81 6.83 -8.71 9.97
C PHE A 81 5.36 -8.91 9.62
N GLY A 82 4.99 -8.70 8.36
CA GLY A 82 3.63 -8.89 7.88
C GLY A 82 3.58 -9.82 6.69
N ASP A 83 2.62 -10.75 6.68
CA ASP A 83 2.46 -11.67 5.56
C ASP A 83 1.86 -10.96 4.33
N THR A 84 2.51 -11.14 3.18
CA THR A 84 2.15 -10.60 1.86
C THR A 84 1.47 -11.62 0.95
N ARG A 85 1.26 -12.85 1.42
CA ARG A 85 0.52 -13.88 0.67
C ARG A 85 -0.90 -13.40 0.36
N ARG A 86 -1.40 -13.84 -0.80
CA ARG A 86 -2.70 -13.45 -1.37
C ARG A 86 -3.85 -13.68 -0.39
N LYS A 87 -4.49 -12.60 0.04
CA LYS A 87 -5.77 -12.61 0.77
C LYS A 87 -6.92 -12.38 -0.21
N GLY A 88 -7.32 -13.42 -0.96
CA GLY A 88 -8.48 -13.34 -1.86
C GLY A 88 -8.31 -12.47 -3.12
N GLY A 89 -7.17 -11.79 -3.30
CA GLY A 89 -6.83 -10.97 -4.46
C GLY A 89 -5.32 -10.90 -4.71
N HIS A 90 -4.91 -10.26 -5.80
CA HIS A 90 -3.51 -9.91 -6.12
C HIS A 90 -3.23 -8.41 -5.90
N ASP A 91 -3.95 -7.76 -4.99
CA ASP A 91 -3.79 -6.32 -4.81
C ASP A 91 -2.49 -6.01 -4.06
N CYS A 92 -1.66 -5.16 -4.66
CA CYS A 92 -0.33 -4.79 -4.20
C CYS A 92 -0.35 -3.81 -3.01
N LEU A 93 -1.53 -3.29 -2.61
CA LEU A 93 -1.68 -2.34 -1.50
C LEU A 93 -1.12 -2.85 -0.17
N ARG A 94 -1.13 -4.16 0.06
CA ARG A 94 -0.62 -4.80 1.28
C ARG A 94 0.81 -4.38 1.64
N HIS A 95 1.70 -4.26 0.65
CA HIS A 95 3.09 -3.85 0.90
C HIS A 95 3.17 -2.40 1.38
N TYR A 96 2.34 -1.52 0.81
CA TYR A 96 2.28 -0.12 1.20
C TYR A 96 1.72 0.03 2.61
N GLU A 97 0.66 -0.69 2.98
CA GLU A 97 0.08 -0.67 4.32
C GLU A 97 1.07 -1.12 5.40
N LEU A 98 1.80 -2.22 5.14
CA LEU A 98 2.82 -2.75 6.03
C LEU A 98 3.95 -1.72 6.22
N LEU A 99 4.54 -1.24 5.12
CA LEU A 99 5.65 -0.29 5.17
C LEU A 99 5.25 1.05 5.79
N ALA A 100 4.07 1.58 5.45
CA ALA A 100 3.54 2.81 6.03
C ALA A 100 3.28 2.68 7.53
N SER A 101 3.02 1.47 8.02
CA SER A 101 2.88 1.16 9.45
C SER A 101 4.21 0.85 10.15
N GLY A 102 5.34 0.95 9.43
CA GLY A 102 6.66 0.56 9.91
C GLY A 102 6.82 -0.96 10.14
N CYS A 103 6.05 -1.78 9.43
CA CYS A 103 6.09 -3.24 9.46
C CYS A 103 6.76 -3.77 8.18
N ILE A 104 7.56 -4.82 8.28
CA ILE A 104 8.37 -5.34 7.17
C ILE A 104 7.58 -6.44 6.43
N PRO A 105 7.41 -6.36 5.10
CA PRO A 105 6.74 -7.39 4.30
C PRO A 105 7.47 -8.75 4.24
#